data_AF-A0A3P7ME39-F1
#
_entry.id   AF-A0A3P7ME39-F1
#
_cell.length_a   1.000
_cell.length_b   1.000
_cell.length_c   1.000
_cell.angle_alpha   90.00
_cell.angle_beta   90.00
_cell.angle_gamma   90.00
#
_symmetry.space_group_name_H-M   'P 1'
#
loop_
_entity.id
_entity.type
_entity.pdbx_description
1 polymer ?
#
loop_
_entity_poly.entity_id
_entity_poly.type
_entity_poly.pdbx_seq_one_letter_code
_entity_poly.pdbx_strand_id
1 'polypeptide(L)'
;MHLPCAKDIIIACTVIVPHNRILNSDELRNTRLLTAERKLILRGDSTLLSLRQKILCICDTVVELEDGKELEPVDQNKTHMLLYPSSFIFIHDTFYVDYSLPHSQDISAHMHNSRPIREFMARKKCFDPVTSRDIDGVKIIDLKLRSAVCVPTFRNLRTFTYLS
;
A
#
# COMPACT_ATOMS: atom_id res chain seq x y z
N MET A 1 -35.52 -21.90 -13.43
CA MET A 1 -34.42 -21.13 -14.06
C MET A 1 -33.22 -21.20 -13.13
N HIS A 2 -32.19 -21.97 -13.48
CA HIS A 2 -30.98 -22.09 -12.66
C HIS A 2 -30.00 -21.02 -13.17
N LEU A 3 -29.88 -19.90 -12.45
CA LEU A 3 -28.82 -18.94 -12.72
C LEU A 3 -27.50 -19.68 -12.48
N PRO A 4 -26.54 -19.68 -13.44
CA PRO A 4 -25.23 -20.27 -13.19
C PRO A 4 -24.64 -19.59 -11.95
N CYS A 5 -24.22 -20.39 -10.97
CA CYS A 5 -23.52 -19.90 -9.78
C CYS A 5 -22.34 -19.06 -10.28
N ALA A 6 -22.41 -17.74 -10.10
CA ALA A 6 -21.31 -16.86 -10.44
C ALA A 6 -20.08 -17.38 -9.72
N LYS A 7 -18.98 -17.61 -10.44
CA LYS A 7 -17.73 -18.09 -9.85
C LYS A 7 -17.21 -17.00 -8.92
N ASP A 8 -17.63 -17.03 -7.67
CA ASP A 8 -17.13 -16.14 -6.63
C ASP A 8 -15.73 -16.63 -6.23
N ILE A 9 -14.81 -15.69 -6.13
CA ILE A 9 -13.45 -15.97 -5.69
C ILE A 9 -13.31 -15.50 -4.25
N ILE A 10 -12.67 -16.32 -3.42
CA ILE A 10 -12.32 -15.95 -2.06
C ILE A 10 -10.81 -15.81 -2.00
N ILE A 11 -10.34 -14.64 -1.56
CA ILE A 11 -8.91 -14.33 -1.42
C ILE A 11 -8.58 -14.15 0.05
N ALA A 12 -7.54 -14.85 0.50
CA ALA A 12 -6.90 -14.58 1.78
C ALA A 12 -5.81 -13.52 1.58
N CYS A 13 -6.05 -12.31 2.10
CA CYS A 13 -5.07 -11.23 2.14
C CYS A 13 -4.32 -11.30 3.49
N THR A 14 -2.99 -11.40 3.43
CA THR A 14 -2.13 -11.40 4.62
C THR A 14 -1.36 -10.09 4.68
N VAL A 15 -1.58 -9.33 5.74
CA VAL A 15 -0.86 -8.08 6.01
C VAL A 15 0.37 -8.42 6.86
N ILE A 16 1.55 -8.00 6.40
CA ILE A 16 2.84 -8.28 7.04
C ILE A 16 3.50 -6.95 7.39
N VAL A 17 4.15 -6.88 8.55
CA VAL A 17 4.94 -5.71 8.95
C VAL A 17 6.22 -5.65 8.09
N PRO A 18 6.49 -4.52 7.40
CA PRO A 18 7.70 -4.39 6.60
C PRO A 18 8.96 -4.32 7.47
N HIS A 19 10.07 -4.89 6.98
CA HIS A 19 11.38 -4.82 7.64
C HIS A 19 12.25 -3.76 6.99
N ASN A 20 12.77 -2.83 7.79
CA ASN A 20 13.64 -1.72 7.36
C ASN A 20 15.04 -2.15 6.86
N ARG A 21 15.23 -3.45 6.60
CA ARG A 21 16.47 -4.04 6.11
C ARG A 21 16.15 -5.22 5.20
N ILE A 22 17.10 -5.55 4.32
CA ILE A 22 17.05 -6.78 3.53
C ILE A 22 17.21 -7.96 4.51
N LEU A 23 16.27 -8.90 4.47
CA LEU A 23 16.34 -10.13 5.26
C LEU A 23 17.31 -11.11 4.61
N ASN A 24 18.10 -11.79 5.41
CA ASN A 24 18.98 -12.86 4.93
C ASN A 24 18.17 -14.10 4.53
N SER A 25 18.76 -15.00 3.72
CA SER A 25 18.11 -16.25 3.29
C SER A 25 17.53 -17.07 4.45
N ASP A 26 18.24 -17.15 5.56
CA ASP A 26 17.81 -17.90 6.76
C ASP A 26 16.64 -17.23 7.48
N GLU A 27 16.59 -15.89 7.43
CA GLU A 27 15.53 -15.07 8.00
C GLU A 27 14.25 -15.16 7.15
N LEU A 28 14.37 -15.25 5.84
CA LEU A 28 13.25 -15.45 4.91
C LEU A 28 12.59 -16.82 5.05
N ARG A 29 13.40 -17.85 5.35
CA ARG A 29 12.90 -19.19 5.66
C ARG A 29 12.23 -19.25 7.03
N ASN A 30 12.52 -18.28 7.91
CA ASN A 30 11.97 -18.23 9.26
C ASN A 30 10.61 -17.51 9.26
N THR A 31 9.53 -18.27 9.39
CA THR A 31 8.14 -17.77 9.37
C THR A 31 7.85 -16.72 10.45
N ARG A 32 8.68 -16.61 11.49
CA ARG A 32 8.53 -15.59 12.54
C ARG A 32 8.74 -14.17 12.03
N LEU A 33 9.58 -13.95 11.02
CA LEU A 33 9.84 -12.61 10.48
C LEU A 33 8.78 -12.19 9.45
N LEU A 34 8.02 -13.14 8.92
CA LEU A 34 6.86 -12.90 8.05
C LEU A 34 5.54 -13.09 8.82
N THR A 35 5.55 -12.91 10.15
CA THR A 35 4.36 -13.09 10.97
C THR A 35 3.28 -12.11 10.49
N ALA A 36 2.14 -12.68 10.12
CA ALA A 36 0.97 -11.92 9.71
C ALA A 36 0.53 -11.00 10.85
N GLU A 37 0.55 -9.69 10.62
CA GLU A 37 -0.08 -8.73 11.53
C GLU A 37 -1.60 -8.95 11.51
N ARG A 38 -2.17 -9.16 10.31
CA ARG A 38 -3.59 -9.44 10.11
C ARG A 38 -3.81 -10.37 8.94
N LYS A 39 -4.89 -11.14 9.01
CA LYS A 39 -5.41 -11.92 7.89
C LYS A 39 -6.84 -11.48 7.59
N LEU A 40 -7.10 -11.11 6.35
CA LEU A 40 -8.39 -10.67 5.86
C LEU A 40 -8.89 -11.67 4.82
N ILE A 41 -10.17 -12.02 4.88
CA ILE A 41 -10.84 -12.80 3.86
C ILE A 41 -11.67 -11.85 3.02
N LEU A 42 -11.41 -11.82 1.71
CA LEU A 42 -12.04 -10.95 0.73
C LEU A 42 -12.83 -11.79 -0.27
N ARG A 43 -13.99 -11.30 -0.67
CA ARG A 43 -14.72 -11.85 -1.83
C ARG A 43 -14.32 -11.11 -3.10
N GLY A 44 -14.49 -11.74 -4.25
CA GLY A 44 -14.20 -11.15 -5.56
C GLY A 44 -14.92 -9.82 -5.78
N ASP A 45 -16.15 -9.71 -5.29
CA ASP A 45 -16.97 -8.51 -5.36
C ASP A 45 -16.57 -7.38 -4.40
N SER A 46 -15.63 -7.63 -3.48
CA SER A 46 -15.11 -6.58 -2.58
C SER A 46 -14.34 -5.54 -3.41
N THR A 47 -14.43 -4.27 -3.05
CA THR A 47 -13.66 -3.22 -3.73
C THR A 47 -12.27 -3.08 -3.13
N LEU A 48 -11.29 -2.67 -3.94
CA LEU A 48 -9.96 -2.31 -3.44
C LEU A 48 -10.01 -1.16 -2.43
N LEU A 49 -10.92 -0.20 -2.61
CA LEU A 49 -11.13 0.88 -1.63
C LEU A 49 -11.55 0.32 -0.26
N SER A 50 -12.45 -0.66 -0.23
CA SER A 50 -12.87 -1.30 1.02
C SER A 50 -11.73 -2.08 1.70
N LEU A 51 -10.80 -2.63 0.91
CA LEU A 51 -9.57 -3.24 1.43
C LEU A 51 -8.63 -2.17 2.01
N ARG A 52 -8.40 -1.09 1.27
CA ARG A 52 -7.56 0.04 1.70
C ARG A 52 -8.02 0.58 3.05
N GLN A 53 -9.32 0.80 3.23
CA GLN A 53 -9.89 1.33 4.49
C GLN A 53 -9.67 0.39 5.70
N LYS A 54 -9.43 -0.90 5.46
CA LYS A 54 -9.14 -1.89 6.53
C LYS A 54 -7.65 -1.98 6.88
N ILE A 55 -6.77 -1.44 6.05
CA ILE A 55 -5.32 -1.43 6.25
C ILE A 55 -4.94 -0.07 6.83
N LEU A 56 -4.51 -0.05 8.09
CA LEU A 56 -3.99 1.15 8.73
C LEU A 56 -2.52 1.32 8.33
N CYS A 57 -2.13 2.51 7.86
CA CYS A 57 -0.73 2.85 7.68
C CYS A 57 -0.26 3.62 8.91
N ILE A 58 0.71 3.08 9.66
CA ILE A 58 1.26 3.78 10.83
C ILE A 58 1.87 5.14 10.47
N CYS A 59 2.32 5.31 9.22
CA CYS A 59 2.81 6.58 8.73
C CYS A 59 1.73 7.68 8.74
N ASP A 60 0.45 7.33 8.78
CA ASP A 60 -0.66 8.30 8.81
C ASP A 60 -0.71 9.07 10.12
N THR A 61 -0.27 8.46 11.21
CA THR A 61 -0.27 9.07 12.55
C THR A 61 1.02 9.80 12.87
N VAL A 62 1.98 9.82 11.93
CA VAL A 62 3.28 10.50 12.13
C VAL A 62 3.09 12.01 11.98
N VAL A 63 3.72 12.74 12.88
CA VAL A 63 3.87 14.19 12.83
C VAL A 63 5.37 14.48 12.89
N GLU A 64 5.88 15.29 11.95
CA GLU A 64 7.24 15.80 12.04
C GLU A 64 7.33 16.77 13.23
N LEU A 65 8.21 16.46 14.17
CA LEU A 65 8.53 17.33 15.29
C LEU A 65 9.68 18.25 14.89
N GLU A 66 9.56 19.53 15.25
CA GLU A 66 10.67 20.47 15.15
C GLU A 66 11.67 20.21 16.29
N ASP A 67 12.96 20.39 16.02
CA ASP A 67 14.02 20.20 17.01
C ASP A 67 13.73 21.01 18.28
N GLY A 68 13.77 20.35 19.45
CA GLY A 68 13.51 20.97 20.75
C GLY A 68 12.03 21.06 21.17
N LYS A 69 11.10 20.49 20.40
CA LYS A 69 9.66 20.42 20.74
C LYS A 69 9.17 19.01 21.10
N GLU A 70 10.07 18.10 21.49
CA GLU A 70 9.75 16.69 21.74
C GLU A 70 8.79 16.47 22.92
N LEU A 71 8.71 17.45 23.84
CA LEU A 71 7.84 17.42 25.01
C LEU A 71 6.50 18.14 24.81
N GLU A 72 6.33 18.83 23.67
CA GLU A 72 5.08 19.54 23.38
C GLU A 72 3.99 18.57 22.91
N PRO A 73 2.71 18.85 23.20
CA PRO A 73 1.61 18.07 22.66
C PRO A 73 1.63 18.09 21.13
N VAL A 74 1.52 16.90 20.53
CA VAL A 74 1.50 16.74 19.08
C VAL A 74 0.26 17.41 18.49
N ASP A 75 0.46 18.33 17.54
CA ASP A 75 -0.62 18.93 16.75
C ASP A 75 -1.17 17.92 15.75
N GLN A 76 -2.37 17.41 16.02
CA GLN A 76 -3.03 16.41 15.18
C GLN A 76 -3.34 16.94 13.77
N ASN A 77 -3.41 18.26 13.57
CA ASN A 77 -3.65 18.86 12.25
C ASN A 77 -2.42 18.77 11.33
N LYS A 78 -1.24 18.43 11.89
CA LYS A 78 0.01 18.23 11.14
C LYS A 78 0.32 16.76 10.89
N THR A 79 -0.63 15.87 11.13
CA THR A 79 -0.47 14.45 10.81
C THR A 79 -0.28 14.26 9.32
N HIS A 80 0.56 13.29 8.95
CA HIS A 80 0.79 12.93 7.56
C HIS A 80 -0.49 12.49 6.85
N MET A 81 -1.49 11.99 7.57
CA MET A 81 -2.81 11.72 7.00
C MET A 81 -3.48 12.98 6.42
N LEU A 82 -3.31 14.13 7.06
CA LEU A 82 -3.90 15.39 6.62
C LEU A 82 -3.02 16.10 5.59
N LEU A 83 -1.70 16.03 5.76
CA LEU A 83 -0.72 16.64 4.84
C LEU A 83 -0.62 15.87 3.51
N TYR A 84 -0.76 14.54 3.57
CA TYR A 84 -0.66 13.62 2.45
C TYR A 84 -1.89 12.70 2.42
N PRO A 85 -3.08 13.25 2.11
CA PRO A 85 -4.35 12.51 2.21
C PRO A 85 -4.45 11.34 1.24
N SER A 86 -3.64 11.35 0.18
CA SER A 86 -3.60 10.30 -0.82
C SER A 86 -2.94 9.04 -0.28
N SER A 87 -3.61 7.91 -0.42
CA SER A 87 -2.99 6.58 -0.34
C SER A 87 -3.07 5.93 -1.70
N PHE A 88 -2.19 4.98 -1.95
CA PHE A 88 -2.39 4.06 -3.05
C PHE A 88 -2.11 2.63 -2.62
N ILE A 89 -2.74 1.70 -3.35
CA ILE A 89 -2.37 0.29 -3.37
C ILE A 89 -1.62 0.05 -4.67
N PHE A 90 -0.38 -0.44 -4.61
CA PHE A 90 0.35 -0.83 -5.80
C PHE A 90 0.19 -2.34 -6.04
N ILE A 91 -0.32 -2.72 -7.21
CA ILE A 91 -0.47 -4.13 -7.62
C ILE A 91 0.09 -4.28 -9.03
N HIS A 92 1.08 -5.15 -9.16
CA HIS A 92 1.81 -5.44 -10.40
C HIS A 92 2.53 -4.23 -10.99
N ASP A 93 1.85 -3.48 -11.85
CA ASP A 93 2.33 -2.32 -12.60
C ASP A 93 1.43 -1.10 -12.36
N THR A 94 0.38 -1.23 -11.55
CA THR A 94 -0.66 -0.22 -11.42
C THR A 94 -0.71 0.33 -9.99
N PHE A 95 -0.61 1.65 -9.88
CA PHE A 95 -0.91 2.43 -8.68
C PHE A 95 -2.41 2.74 -8.63
N TYR A 96 -3.13 2.08 -7.74
CA TYR A 96 -4.54 2.37 -7.46
C TYR A 96 -4.62 3.46 -6.39
N VAL A 97 -4.86 4.70 -6.81
CA VAL A 97 -4.81 5.89 -5.97
C VAL A 97 -6.20 6.19 -5.41
N ASP A 98 -6.26 6.46 -4.12
CA ASP A 98 -7.48 6.89 -3.43
C ASP A 98 -7.66 8.40 -3.54
N TYR A 99 -8.70 8.79 -4.31
CA TYR A 99 -9.10 10.17 -4.50
C TYR A 99 -10.33 10.60 -3.68
N SER A 100 -10.72 9.81 -2.66
CA SER A 100 -11.93 10.07 -1.88
C SER A 100 -11.84 11.30 -0.96
N LEU A 101 -10.63 11.79 -0.67
CA LEU A 101 -10.42 12.93 0.22
C LEU A 101 -10.18 14.23 -0.58
N PRO A 102 -10.68 15.38 -0.09
CA PRO A 102 -10.33 16.68 -0.67
C PRO A 102 -8.82 16.86 -0.74
N HIS A 103 -8.31 17.37 -1.86
CA HIS A 103 -6.88 17.59 -2.12
C HIS A 103 -6.00 16.34 -2.21
N SER A 104 -6.57 15.12 -2.24
CA SER A 104 -5.81 13.94 -2.62
C SER A 104 -5.27 14.05 -4.04
N GLN A 105 -3.98 13.84 -4.20
CA GLN A 105 -3.27 13.82 -5.48
C GLN A 105 -2.42 12.56 -5.62
N ASP A 106 -1.99 12.23 -6.83
CA ASP A 106 -1.12 11.08 -7.07
C ASP A 106 0.29 11.29 -6.47
N ILE A 107 0.45 10.89 -5.21
CA ILE A 107 1.74 11.01 -4.49
C ILE A 107 2.84 10.11 -5.05
N SER A 108 2.48 9.12 -5.89
CA SER A 108 3.49 8.28 -6.55
C SER A 108 4.18 9.01 -7.70
N ALA A 109 3.52 10.03 -8.28
CA ALA A 109 4.03 10.87 -9.35
C ALA A 109 4.53 12.24 -8.86
N HIS A 110 3.88 12.84 -7.86
CA HIS A 110 4.17 14.19 -7.37
C HIS A 110 4.32 14.21 -5.85
N MET A 111 5.56 14.39 -5.37
CA MET A 111 5.80 14.75 -3.99
C MET A 111 6.74 15.96 -3.99
N HIS A 112 6.27 17.09 -3.43
CA HIS A 112 7.05 18.31 -3.28
C HIS A 112 8.21 17.98 -2.34
N ASN A 113 9.44 17.90 -2.87
CA ASN A 113 10.71 17.63 -2.17
C ASN A 113 11.19 16.17 -2.03
N SER A 114 10.59 15.17 -2.70
CA SER A 114 11.17 13.80 -2.74
C SER A 114 11.21 13.21 -4.15
N ARG A 115 12.20 12.33 -4.40
CA ARG A 115 12.32 11.62 -5.69
C ARG A 115 11.08 10.71 -5.86
N PRO A 116 10.22 10.94 -6.88
CA PRO A 116 8.96 10.24 -7.00
C PRO A 116 9.14 8.72 -7.07
N ILE A 117 8.23 7.98 -6.44
CA ILE A 117 8.28 6.51 -6.32
C ILE A 117 8.42 5.86 -7.71
N ARG A 118 7.74 6.42 -8.71
CA ARG A 118 7.85 5.95 -10.11
C ARG A 118 9.23 6.16 -10.71
N GLU A 119 9.90 7.26 -10.40
CA GLU A 119 11.26 7.52 -10.87
C GLU A 119 12.24 6.54 -10.23
N PHE A 120 12.07 6.24 -8.93
CA PHE A 120 12.85 5.19 -8.29
C PHE A 120 12.65 3.84 -8.98
N MET A 121 11.41 3.47 -9.29
CA MET A 121 11.08 2.22 -9.97
C MET A 121 11.65 2.18 -11.39
N ALA A 122 11.54 3.27 -12.15
CA ALA A 122 12.07 3.39 -13.51
C ALA A 122 13.59 3.21 -13.59
N ARG A 123 14.33 3.56 -12.53
CA ARG A 123 15.78 3.35 -12.45
C ARG A 123 16.18 1.89 -12.21
N LYS A 124 15.25 1.04 -11.80
CA LYS A 124 15.50 -0.36 -11.42
C LYS A 124 15.04 -1.29 -12.54
N LYS A 125 15.92 -2.18 -12.98
CA LYS A 125 15.66 -3.12 -14.08
C LYS A 125 14.58 -4.19 -13.78
N CYS A 126 14.15 -4.29 -12.54
CA CYS A 126 13.20 -5.31 -12.07
C CYS A 126 11.74 -4.86 -12.11
N PHE A 127 11.47 -3.62 -12.53
CA PHE A 127 10.11 -3.11 -12.66
C PHE A 127 9.74 -2.89 -14.12
N ASP A 128 8.56 -3.36 -14.48
CA ASP A 128 7.91 -2.98 -15.73
C ASP A 128 7.46 -1.51 -15.65
N PRO A 129 7.17 -0.86 -16.80
CA PRO A 129 6.55 0.45 -16.82
C PRO A 129 5.28 0.49 -15.97
N VAL A 130 5.15 1.52 -15.14
CA VAL A 130 4.06 1.64 -14.17
C VAL A 130 3.03 2.70 -14.59
N THR A 131 1.77 2.47 -14.23
CA THR A 131 0.64 3.37 -14.51
C THR A 131 -0.13 3.73 -13.23
N SER A 132 -0.97 4.77 -13.26
CA SER A 132 -1.97 5.03 -12.21
C SER A 132 -3.39 4.89 -12.70
N ARG A 133 -4.27 4.54 -11.76
CA ARG A 133 -5.71 4.53 -11.91
C ARG A 133 -6.37 4.96 -10.61
N ASP A 134 -7.58 5.52 -10.71
CA ASP A 134 -8.47 5.65 -9.55
C ASP A 134 -8.79 4.27 -8.96
N ILE A 135 -8.74 4.16 -7.64
CA ILE A 135 -9.12 2.95 -6.89
C ILE A 135 -10.64 2.76 -6.82
N ASP A 136 -11.42 3.81 -7.03
CA ASP A 136 -12.87 3.74 -6.88
C ASP A 136 -13.51 2.77 -7.89
N GLY A 137 -14.47 2.00 -7.40
CA GLY A 137 -15.16 0.96 -8.18
C GLY A 137 -14.34 -0.26 -8.59
N VAL A 138 -13.02 -0.30 -8.33
CA VAL A 138 -12.18 -1.46 -8.70
C VAL A 138 -12.48 -2.64 -7.78
N LYS A 139 -12.96 -3.77 -8.33
CA LYS A 139 -13.21 -4.99 -7.57
C LYS A 139 -12.01 -5.92 -7.57
N ILE A 140 -11.92 -6.76 -6.54
CA ILE A 140 -10.87 -7.75 -6.39
C ILE A 140 -10.85 -8.75 -7.56
N ILE A 141 -12.03 -9.13 -8.08
CA ILE A 141 -12.15 -10.05 -9.22
C ILE A 141 -11.63 -9.48 -10.55
N ASP A 142 -11.57 -8.15 -10.67
CA ASP A 142 -11.09 -7.47 -11.87
C ASP A 142 -9.56 -7.37 -11.91
N LEU A 143 -8.88 -7.74 -10.82
CA LEU A 143 -7.44 -7.65 -10.71
C LEU A 143 -6.76 -8.77 -11.49
N LYS A 144 -5.74 -8.40 -12.27
CA LYS A 144 -4.81 -9.36 -12.85
C LYS A 144 -3.86 -9.86 -11.76
N LEU A 145 -4.26 -10.93 -11.07
CA LEU A 145 -3.44 -11.59 -10.06
C LEU A 145 -2.47 -12.57 -10.74
N ARG A 146 -1.16 -12.32 -10.65
CA ARG A 146 -0.15 -13.39 -10.82
C ARG A 146 0.07 -14.05 -9.45
N SER A 147 0.59 -15.27 -9.40
CA SER A 147 0.61 -16.20 -8.23
C SER A 147 1.26 -15.70 -6.92
N ALA A 148 1.62 -14.42 -6.79
CA ALA A 148 1.92 -13.75 -5.54
C ALA A 148 1.56 -12.26 -5.67
N VAL A 149 0.65 -11.77 -4.83
CA VAL A 149 0.38 -10.33 -4.70
C VAL A 149 1.20 -9.79 -3.55
N CYS A 150 2.13 -8.90 -3.83
CA CYS A 150 2.69 -8.01 -2.84
C CYS A 150 1.81 -6.75 -2.83
N VAL A 151 1.19 -6.41 -1.69
CA VAL A 151 0.45 -5.16 -1.50
C VAL A 151 1.31 -4.22 -0.67
N PRO A 152 2.27 -3.50 -1.25
CA PRO A 152 2.97 -2.47 -0.52
C PRO A 152 2.05 -1.23 -0.43
N THR A 153 1.64 -0.91 0.79
CA THR A 153 0.97 0.37 1.09
C THR A 153 2.06 1.40 1.30
N PHE A 154 2.33 2.21 0.29
CA PHE A 154 3.38 3.22 0.35
C PHE A 154 2.75 4.58 0.70
N ARG A 155 3.09 5.12 1.86
CA ARG A 155 2.81 6.52 2.22
C ARG A 155 4.01 7.30 2.70
N ASN A 156 5.15 6.66 2.95
CA ASN A 156 6.41 7.36 3.20
C ASN A 156 7.61 6.45 2.90
N LEU A 157 8.58 7.00 2.15
CA LEU A 157 9.76 6.31 1.63
C LEU A 157 10.79 6.11 2.74
N ARG A 158 10.69 5.00 3.49
CA ARG A 158 11.88 4.46 4.17
C ARG A 158 12.17 2.98 3.98
N THR A 159 11.31 2.19 3.36
CA THR A 159 11.56 0.74 3.30
C THR A 159 11.02 0.08 2.06
N PHE A 160 11.93 -0.34 1.17
CA PHE A 160 11.67 -1.30 0.11
C PHE A 160 12.19 -2.66 0.56
N THR A 161 11.34 -3.67 0.58
CA THR A 161 11.80 -5.07 0.64
C THR A 161 11.28 -5.76 -0.61
N TYR A 162 12.18 -6.08 -1.54
CA TYR A 162 11.92 -6.97 -2.67
C TYR A 162 12.42 -8.36 -2.28
N LEU A 163 11.56 -9.36 -2.45
CA LEU A 163 11.94 -10.77 -2.45
C LEU A 163 12.20 -11.17 -3.89
N SER A 164 13.48 -11.33 -4.24
CA SER A 164 13.96 -12.03 -5.44
C SER A 164 14.18 -13.49 -5.12
#